data_AF-A0A8J8EQL2-F1
#
_entry.id   AF-A0A8J8EQL2-F1
#
_cell.length_a   1.000
_cell.length_b   1.000
_cell.length_c   1.000
_cell.angle_alpha   90.00
_cell.angle_beta   90.00
_cell.angle_gamma   90.00
#
_symmetry.space_group_name_H-M   'P 1'
#
loop_
_entity.id
_entity.type
_entity.pdbx_description
1 polymer ?
#
loop_
_entity_poly.entity_id
_entity_poly.type
_entity_poly.pdbx_seq_one_letter_code
_entity_poly.pdbx_strand_id
1 'polypeptide(L)'
;MDWKRRLREEGFLELDGFRVELSLDNTFMDLDYIPRIIVYDYENGKWHVLRNPIEGGSSFEELWDNAVETLERIVNGEEEPIFGEEEVGKRFIESLKALRD
;
A
#
# COMPACT_ATOMS: atom_id res chain seq x y z
N MET A 1 -2.19 15.02 -8.03
CA MET A 1 -3.52 14.34 -7.94
C MET A 1 -3.88 14.08 -6.48
N ASP A 2 -5.16 14.12 -6.09
CA ASP A 2 -5.59 13.73 -4.74
C ASP A 2 -5.76 12.20 -4.62
N TRP A 3 -4.66 11.47 -4.80
CA TRP A 3 -4.65 10.01 -4.77
C TRP A 3 -4.87 9.45 -3.36
N LYS A 4 -4.45 10.19 -2.33
CA LYS A 4 -4.60 9.81 -0.93
C LYS A 4 -6.07 9.65 -0.56
N ARG A 5 -6.89 10.66 -0.88
CA ARG A 5 -8.34 10.59 -0.67
C ARG A 5 -8.98 9.44 -1.46
N ARG A 6 -8.57 9.23 -2.71
CA ARG A 6 -9.09 8.13 -3.54
C ARG A 6 -8.77 6.76 -2.97
N LEU A 7 -7.52 6.49 -2.60
CA LEU A 7 -7.14 5.24 -1.94
C LEU A 7 -7.94 5.03 -0.66
N ARG A 8 -8.15 6.10 0.08
CA ARG A 8 -8.85 6.09 1.37
C ARG A 8 -10.35 5.80 1.25
N GLU A 9 -11.00 6.36 0.23
CA GLU A 9 -12.46 6.25 0.00
C GLU A 9 -12.82 5.03 -0.87
N GLU A 10 -12.06 4.78 -1.94
CA GLU A 10 -12.30 3.69 -2.89
C GLU A 10 -11.67 2.37 -2.42
N GLY A 11 -10.69 2.43 -1.51
CA GLY A 11 -9.95 1.26 -1.02
C GLY A 11 -8.87 0.75 -1.97
N PHE A 12 -8.76 1.33 -3.18
CA PHE A 12 -7.75 0.96 -4.16
C PHE A 12 -7.27 2.13 -5.03
N LEU A 13 -6.12 1.93 -5.68
CA LEU A 13 -5.56 2.78 -6.72
C LEU A 13 -5.11 1.91 -7.90
N GLU A 14 -5.37 2.39 -9.10
CA GLU A 14 -4.78 1.83 -10.32
C GLU A 14 -3.55 2.67 -10.70
N LEU A 15 -2.43 1.99 -10.91
CA LEU A 15 -1.17 2.54 -11.37
C LEU A 15 -0.74 1.79 -12.63
N ASP A 16 0.22 2.34 -13.38
CA ASP A 16 0.76 1.62 -14.51
C ASP A 16 1.46 0.32 -14.04
N GLY A 17 0.98 -0.82 -14.54
CA GLY A 17 1.48 -2.14 -14.15
C GLY A 17 1.04 -2.66 -12.78
N PHE A 18 0.33 -1.88 -11.96
CA PHE A 18 -0.08 -2.29 -10.62
C PHE A 18 -1.47 -1.83 -10.19
N ARG A 19 -2.13 -2.63 -9.34
CA ARG A 19 -3.26 -2.19 -8.52
C ARG A 19 -2.85 -2.25 -7.05
N VAL A 20 -3.03 -1.16 -6.33
CA VAL A 20 -2.75 -1.05 -4.89
C VAL A 20 -4.06 -1.09 -4.14
N GLU A 21 -4.20 -1.93 -3.11
CA GLU A 21 -5.38 -1.98 -2.26
C GLU A 21 -5.02 -1.90 -0.78
N LEU A 22 -5.91 -1.27 -0.02
CA LEU A 22 -5.93 -1.34 1.43
C LEU A 22 -6.61 -2.64 1.86
N SER A 23 -5.99 -3.33 2.82
CA SER A 23 -6.52 -4.58 3.36
C SER A 23 -6.31 -4.64 4.87
N LEU A 24 -7.12 -5.43 5.56
CA LEU A 24 -6.90 -5.78 6.97
C LEU A 24 -6.56 -7.25 7.04
N ASP A 25 -5.44 -7.55 7.69
CA ASP A 25 -5.13 -8.90 8.11
C ASP A 25 -5.81 -9.15 9.46
N ASN A 26 -6.48 -10.30 9.59
CA ASN A 26 -7.22 -10.71 10.77
C ASN A 26 -6.68 -12.03 11.35
N THR A 27 -5.40 -12.32 11.11
CA THR A 27 -4.78 -13.64 11.36
C THR A 27 -4.92 -14.15 12.80
N PHE A 28 -5.22 -13.28 13.77
CA PHE A 28 -5.51 -13.66 15.14
C PHE A 28 -6.91 -13.15 15.49
N MET A 29 -7.85 -14.08 15.69
CA MET A 29 -9.30 -13.85 15.90
C MET A 29 -9.65 -13.01 17.15
N ASP A 30 -8.69 -12.37 17.79
CA ASP A 30 -8.88 -11.56 18.98
C ASP A 30 -8.15 -10.20 18.83
N LEU A 31 -8.96 -9.20 18.46
CA LEU A 31 -8.86 -7.77 18.78
C LEU A 31 -7.99 -6.82 17.96
N ASP A 32 -6.93 -7.25 17.28
CA ASP A 32 -6.06 -6.30 16.54
C ASP A 32 -6.14 -6.50 15.03
N TYR A 33 -6.90 -5.64 14.35
CA TYR A 33 -6.84 -5.51 12.89
C TYR A 33 -5.48 -4.94 12.50
N ILE A 34 -4.73 -5.67 11.68
CA ILE A 34 -3.43 -5.22 11.19
C ILE A 34 -3.63 -4.60 9.81
N PRO A 35 -3.34 -3.30 9.63
CA PRO A 35 -3.47 -2.66 8.33
C PRO A 35 -2.39 -3.20 7.39
N ARG A 36 -2.79 -3.43 6.14
CA ARG A 36 -1.92 -3.94 5.07
C ARG A 36 -2.16 -3.16 3.79
N ILE A 37 -1.11 -3.08 3.00
CA ILE A 37 -1.18 -2.70 1.59
C ILE A 37 -0.85 -3.95 0.78
N ILE A 38 -1.76 -4.33 -0.11
CA ILE A 38 -1.53 -5.40 -1.08
C ILE A 38 -1.43 -4.79 -2.48
N VAL A 39 -0.57 -5.36 -3.30
CA VAL A 39 -0.28 -4.87 -4.64
C VAL A 39 -0.41 -6.00 -5.63
N TYR A 40 -1.35 -5.88 -6.55
CA TYR A 40 -1.47 -6.79 -7.69
C TYR A 40 -0.49 -6.35 -8.78
N ASP A 41 0.44 -7.22 -9.13
CA ASP A 41 1.38 -7.03 -10.23
C ASP A 41 0.76 -7.60 -11.51
N TYR A 42 0.39 -6.74 -12.46
CA TYR A 42 -0.22 -7.16 -13.73
C TYR A 42 0.77 -7.91 -14.63
N GLU A 43 2.08 -7.65 -14.51
CA GLU A 43 3.11 -8.32 -15.32
C GLU A 43 3.30 -9.77 -14.87
N ASN A 44 3.33 -10.00 -13.56
CA ASN A 44 3.51 -11.33 -12.98
C ASN A 44 2.19 -12.07 -12.66
N GLY A 45 1.05 -11.38 -12.73
CA GLY A 45 -0.28 -11.94 -12.46
C GLY A 45 -0.46 -12.44 -11.02
N LYS A 46 0.14 -11.77 -10.04
CA LYS A 46 0.09 -12.19 -8.62
C LYS A 46 -0.04 -11.01 -7.65
N TRP A 47 -0.57 -11.32 -6.47
CA TRP A 47 -0.63 -10.40 -5.34
C TRP A 47 0.67 -10.44 -4.54
N HIS A 48 1.15 -9.26 -4.17
CA HIS A 48 2.25 -9.03 -3.26
C HIS A 48 1.74 -8.31 -2.02
N VAL A 49 2.29 -8.64 -0.86
CA VAL A 49 2.09 -7.86 0.36
C VAL A 49 3.23 -6.86 0.46
N LEU A 50 2.91 -5.58 0.59
CA LEU A 50 3.88 -4.56 0.95
C LEU A 50 4.20 -4.73 2.44
N ARG A 51 5.42 -5.18 2.74
CA ARG A 51 5.84 -5.59 4.09
C ARG A 51 6.40 -4.45 4.93
N ASN A 52 6.30 -3.21 4.45
CA ASN A 52 6.62 -2.03 5.25
C ASN A 52 5.79 -2.07 6.55
N PRO A 53 6.39 -1.79 7.71
CA PRO A 53 5.64 -1.64 8.95
C PRO A 53 4.59 -0.53 8.78
N ILE A 54 3.35 -0.83 9.14
CA ILE A 54 2.26 0.14 9.20
C ILE A 54 1.84 0.23 10.65
N GLU A 55 1.74 1.46 11.17
CA GLU A 55 1.28 1.68 12.54
C GLU A 55 -0.15 1.18 12.72
N GLY A 56 -0.41 0.50 13.83
CA GLY A 56 -1.76 0.11 14.22
C GLY A 56 -2.59 1.34 14.61
N GLY A 57 -3.87 1.13 14.89
CA GLY A 57 -4.81 2.19 15.21
C GLY A 57 -5.93 1.70 16.11
N SER A 58 -6.57 2.65 16.77
CA SER A 58 -7.71 2.45 17.67
C SER A 58 -9.06 2.45 16.96
N SER A 59 -9.08 2.78 15.66
CA SER A 59 -10.26 2.78 14.79
C SER A 59 -9.90 2.30 13.38
N PHE A 60 -10.89 1.87 12.60
CA PHE A 60 -10.67 1.54 11.19
C PHE A 60 -10.15 2.75 10.42
N GLU A 61 -10.61 3.94 10.76
CA GLU A 61 -10.21 5.15 10.09
C GLU A 61 -8.71 5.44 10.25
N GLU A 62 -8.22 5.31 11.48
CA GLU A 62 -6.80 5.47 11.81
C GLU A 62 -5.93 4.41 11.13
N LEU A 63 -6.40 3.16 11.08
CA LEU A 63 -5.70 2.07 10.37
C LEU A 63 -5.48 2.38 8.89
N TRP A 64 -6.49 2.95 8.24
CA TRP A 64 -6.42 3.33 6.84
C TRP A 64 -5.58 4.57 6.61
N ASP A 65 -5.67 5.57 7.49
CA ASP A 65 -4.83 6.77 7.42
C ASP A 65 -3.35 6.37 7.55
N ASN A 66 -3.01 5.51 8.51
CA ASN A 66 -1.64 5.01 8.70
C ASN A 66 -1.11 4.23 7.49
N ALA A 67 -1.97 3.45 6.82
CA ALA A 67 -1.60 2.76 5.58
C ALA A 67 -1.34 3.77 4.46
N VAL A 68 -2.23 4.75 4.25
CA VAL A 68 -2.05 5.79 3.24
C VAL A 68 -0.79 6.62 3.49
N GLU A 69 -0.52 7.00 4.74
CA GLU A 69 0.70 7.71 5.14
C GLU A 69 1.96 6.89 4.87
N THR A 70 1.92 5.58 5.12
CA THR A 70 3.04 4.69 4.78
C THR A 70 3.30 4.66 3.28
N LEU A 71 2.24 4.57 2.47
CA LEU A 71 2.40 4.68 1.01
C LEU A 71 2.89 6.07 0.59
N GLU A 72 2.48 7.14 1.28
CA GLU A 72 2.94 8.50 1.02
C GLU A 72 4.44 8.65 1.26
N ARG A 73 4.98 8.10 2.36
CA ARG A 73 6.43 8.11 2.61
C ARG A 73 7.21 7.38 1.52
N ILE A 74 6.67 6.27 1.00
CA ILE A 74 7.26 5.55 -0.14
C ILE A 74 7.16 6.40 -1.43
N VAL A 75 5.99 6.99 -1.69
CA VAL A 75 5.79 7.91 -2.82
C VAL A 75 6.77 9.07 -2.72
N ASN A 76 7.09 9.62 -1.56
CA ASN A 76 8.05 10.71 -1.43
C ASN A 76 9.52 10.27 -1.49
N GLY A 77 9.79 8.96 -1.46
CA GLY A 77 11.14 8.40 -1.40
C GLY A 77 11.79 8.50 -0.02
N GLU A 78 10.98 8.64 1.04
CA GLU A 78 11.42 8.58 2.44
C GLU A 78 11.61 7.14 2.91
N GLU A 79 10.90 6.19 2.30
CA GLU A 79 11.00 4.75 2.52
C GLU A 79 11.06 3.97 1.19
N GLU A 80 11.75 2.83 1.21
CA GLU A 80 11.75 1.87 0.09
C GLU A 80 10.63 0.83 0.26
N PRO A 81 9.97 0.38 -0.82
CA PRO A 81 8.94 -0.65 -0.73
C PRO A 81 9.53 -2.04 -0.48
N ILE A 82 9.01 -2.75 0.50
CA ILE A 82 9.51 -4.07 0.92
C ILE A 82 8.57 -5.17 0.38
N PHE A 83 8.89 -5.73 -0.78
CA PHE A 83 8.16 -6.89 -1.34
C PHE A 83 8.86 -8.24 -1.12
N GLY A 84 10.16 -8.23 -0.85
CA GLY A 84 11.01 -9.43 -0.84
C GLY A 84 11.47 -9.89 -2.23
N GLU A 85 11.04 -9.20 -3.28
CA GLU A 85 11.45 -9.40 -4.68
C GLU A 85 11.94 -8.06 -5.24
N GLU A 86 13.25 -7.97 -5.53
CA GLU A 86 13.91 -6.70 -5.89
C GLU A 86 13.32 -6.07 -7.16
N GLU A 87 13.03 -6.87 -8.18
CA GLU A 87 12.50 -6.39 -9.46
C GLU A 87 11.08 -5.81 -9.35
N VAL A 88 10.25 -6.38 -8.46
CA VAL A 88 8.91 -5.86 -8.18
C VAL A 88 9.01 -4.48 -7.53
N GLY A 89 9.92 -4.32 -6.56
CA GLY A 89 10.18 -3.03 -5.91
C GLY A 89 10.59 -1.94 -6.90
N LYS A 90 11.53 -2.24 -7.81
CA LYS A 90 11.99 -1.28 -8.83
C LYS A 90 10.84 -0.81 -9.73
N ARG A 91 10.06 -1.74 -10.29
CA ARG A 91 8.91 -1.38 -11.14
C ARG A 91 7.84 -0.62 -10.38
N PHE A 92 7.59 -1.00 -9.13
CA PHE A 92 6.61 -0.32 -8.30
C PHE A 92 7.00 1.15 -8.07
N ILE A 93 8.27 1.43 -7.73
CA ILE A 93 8.77 2.80 -7.57
C ILE A 93 8.58 3.62 -8.86
N GLU A 94 8.85 3.04 -10.03
CA GLU A 94 8.61 3.70 -11.30
C GLU A 94 7.13 4.06 -11.48
N SER A 95 6.21 3.15 -11.15
CA SER A 95 4.76 3.40 -11.22
C SER A 95 4.29 4.52 -10.27
N LEU A 96 4.90 4.63 -9.08
CA LEU A 96 4.55 5.64 -8.08
C LEU A 96 4.94 7.06 -8.49
N LYS A 97 5.83 7.25 -9.49
CA LYS A 97 6.17 8.58 -9.99
C LYS A 97 4.95 9.35 -10.49
N ALA A 98 3.94 8.65 -11.01
CA ALA A 98 2.67 9.24 -11.45
C ALA A 98 1.86 9.90 -10.30
N LEU A 99 2.20 9.60 -9.04
CA LEU A 99 1.54 10.14 -7.85
C LEU A 99 2.23 11.38 -7.27
N ARG A 100 3.44 11.72 -7.76
CA ARG A 100 4.25 12.86 -7.29
C ARG A 100 3.87 14.20 -7.93
N ASP A 101 3.01 14.17 -8.96
CA ASP A 101 2.48 15.34 -9.69
C ASP A 101 1.07 15.73 -9.22
#